data_AF-A0A5S3YKE8-F1
#
_entry.id   AF-A0A5S3YKE8-F1
#
_cell.length_a   1.000
_cell.length_b   1.000
_cell.length_c   1.000
_cell.angle_alpha   90.00
_cell.angle_beta   90.00
_cell.angle_gamma   90.00
#
_symmetry.space_group_name_H-M   'P 1'
#
loop_
_entity.id
_entity.type
_entity.pdbx_description
1 polymer ?
#
loop_
_entity_poly.entity_id
_entity_poly.type
_entity_poly.pdbx_seq_one_letter_code
_entity_poly.pdbx_strand_id
1 'polypeptide(L)'
;REELNKKALRRMVVFDPIKIVITNYTESEEWLDSENNPEDPNGGTRKIPFSKEIFIEAEDFMENPPKKYFRLAPQQMVRLKSAYIIQCNEVIK
;
A
#
# COMPACT_ATOMS: atom_id res chain seq x y z
N ARG A 1 -22.71 -7.14 5.43
CA ARG A 1 -21.69 -6.47 4.57
C ARG A 1 -22.10 -5.04 4.21
N GLU A 2 -23.34 -4.80 3.77
CA GLU A 2 -23.81 -3.47 3.36
C GLU A 2 -23.73 -2.40 4.45
N GLU A 3 -24.15 -2.72 5.68
CA GLU A 3 -24.07 -1.77 6.80
C GLU A 3 -22.63 -1.38 7.14
N LEU A 4 -21.75 -2.37 7.29
CA LEU A 4 -20.34 -2.12 7.60
C LEU A 4 -19.63 -1.38 6.47
N ASN A 5 -20.05 -1.54 5.21
CA ASN A 5 -19.48 -0.75 4.12
C ASN A 5 -19.73 0.75 4.30
N LYS A 6 -20.89 1.13 4.84
CA LYS A 6 -21.28 2.54 5.05
C LYS A 6 -20.71 3.13 6.34
N LYS A 7 -20.49 2.32 7.38
CA LYS A 7 -20.13 2.81 8.73
C LYS A 7 -18.70 2.53 9.15
N ALA A 8 -18.06 1.49 8.64
CA ALA A 8 -16.77 1.05 9.17
C ALA A 8 -15.61 1.89 8.63
N LEU A 9 -14.72 2.31 9.54
CA LEU A 9 -13.49 2.97 9.15
C LEU A 9 -12.52 1.97 8.51
N ARG A 10 -11.91 2.36 7.40
CA ARG A 10 -10.92 1.58 6.66
C ARG A 10 -9.56 1.69 7.34
N ARG A 11 -8.90 0.55 7.46
CA ARG A 11 -7.55 0.41 8.00
C ARG A 11 -6.73 -0.46 7.06
N MET A 12 -5.42 -0.29 7.11
CA MET A 12 -4.47 -1.13 6.38
C MET A 12 -3.86 -2.08 7.40
N VAL A 13 -3.86 -3.37 7.07
CA VAL A 13 -3.26 -4.44 7.85
C VAL A 13 -2.56 -5.34 6.84
N VAL A 14 -1.38 -5.82 7.20
CA VAL A 14 -0.61 -6.80 6.45
C VAL A 14 -0.50 -8.05 7.31
N PHE A 15 -1.06 -9.17 6.86
CA PHE A 15 -1.07 -10.43 7.59
C PHE A 15 0.16 -11.28 7.28
N ASP A 16 0.62 -11.30 6.03
CA ASP A 16 1.81 -12.03 5.61
C ASP A 16 2.83 -11.05 5.01
N PRO A 17 3.73 -10.47 5.83
CA PRO A 17 4.51 -9.31 5.45
C PRO A 17 5.69 -9.64 4.55
N ILE A 18 5.76 -8.98 3.40
CA ILE A 18 7.00 -8.80 2.63
C ILE A 18 7.52 -7.38 2.87
N LYS A 19 8.79 -7.29 3.30
CA LYS A 19 9.47 -6.01 3.48
C LYS A 19 9.87 -5.43 2.12
N ILE A 20 9.55 -4.15 1.91
CA ILE A 20 10.03 -3.35 0.77
C ILE A 20 10.90 -2.23 1.30
N VAL A 21 12.01 -1.97 0.60
CA VAL A 21 12.90 -0.83 0.85
C VAL A 21 12.87 0.09 -0.37
N ILE A 22 12.43 1.33 -0.17
CA ILE A 22 12.38 2.34 -1.23
C ILE A 22 13.74 3.01 -1.33
N THR A 23 14.51 2.64 -2.36
CA THR A 23 15.94 2.99 -2.45
C THR A 23 16.20 4.47 -2.66
N ASN A 24 15.26 5.19 -3.30
CA ASN A 24 15.37 6.62 -3.59
C ASN A 24 14.60 7.51 -2.61
N TYR A 25 14.05 6.96 -1.51
CA TYR A 25 13.40 7.76 -0.47
C TYR A 25 14.43 8.22 0.56
N THR A 26 14.63 9.54 0.66
CA THR A 26 15.67 10.17 1.49
C THR A 26 15.16 10.70 2.81
N GLU A 27 13.85 10.90 2.95
CA GLU A 27 13.23 11.39 4.18
C GLU A 27 13.17 10.29 5.25
N SER A 28 13.10 10.71 6.51
CA SER A 28 13.04 9.78 7.65
C SER A 28 11.64 9.20 7.83
N GLU A 29 10.64 10.07 7.97
CA GLU A 29 9.23 9.71 8.07
C GLU A 29 8.36 10.89 7.60
N GLU A 30 7.28 10.59 6.89
CA GLU A 30 6.31 11.55 6.39
C GLU A 30 4.88 11.13 6.79
N TRP A 31 4.02 12.10 7.06
CA TRP A 31 2.62 11.87 7.44
C TRP A 31 1.66 12.17 6.29
N LEU A 32 1.21 11.11 5.61
CA LEU A 32 0.30 11.19 4.47
C LEU A 32 -1.18 11.14 4.91
N ASP A 33 -2.06 11.82 4.19
CA ASP A 33 -3.50 11.81 4.46
C ASP A 33 -4.22 10.65 3.76
N SER A 34 -5.10 9.97 4.50
CA SER A 34 -5.98 8.92 3.96
C SER A 34 -7.39 9.07 4.49
N GLU A 35 -8.39 8.91 3.62
CA GLU A 35 -9.79 8.89 4.01
C GLU A 35 -10.08 7.75 5.00
N ASN A 36 -10.91 8.02 6.01
CA ASN A 36 -11.37 6.97 6.91
C ASN A 36 -12.43 6.08 6.26
N ASN A 37 -13.33 6.63 5.46
CA ASN A 37 -14.35 5.85 4.78
C ASN A 37 -14.78 6.54 3.47
N PRO A 38 -14.51 5.95 2.30
CA PRO A 38 -14.92 6.55 1.02
C PRO A 38 -16.45 6.67 0.85
N GLU A 39 -17.23 5.86 1.58
CA GLU A 39 -18.70 5.87 1.52
C GLU A 39 -19.33 6.89 2.48
N ASP A 40 -18.52 7.54 3.35
CA ASP A 40 -18.99 8.54 4.30
C ASP A 40 -18.22 9.86 4.07
N PRO A 41 -18.83 10.83 3.38
CA PRO A 41 -18.22 12.14 3.14
C PRO A 41 -17.82 12.90 4.42
N ASN A 42 -18.44 12.57 5.55
CA ASN A 42 -18.15 13.19 6.85
C ASN A 42 -17.18 12.35 7.71
N GLY A 43 -16.69 11.21 7.20
CA GLY A 43 -15.80 10.30 7.93
C GLY A 43 -14.39 10.86 8.19
N GLY A 44 -14.05 11.99 7.56
CA GLY A 44 -12.78 12.69 7.73
C GLY A 44 -11.57 11.90 7.22
N THR A 45 -10.39 12.43 7.50
CA THR A 45 -9.10 11.83 7.14
C THR A 45 -8.33 11.40 8.38
N ARG A 46 -7.32 10.56 8.19
CA ARG A 46 -6.30 10.25 9.18
C ARG A 46 -4.92 10.39 8.55
N LYS A 47 -3.92 10.67 9.39
CA LYS A 47 -2.52 10.60 9.02
C LYS A 47 -2.03 9.15 9.07
N ILE A 48 -1.23 8.77 8.08
CA ILE A 48 -0.56 7.47 7.98
C ILE A 48 0.94 7.73 7.87
N PRO A 49 1.78 7.06 8.70
CA PRO A 49 3.21 7.20 8.57
C PRO A 49 3.68 6.49 7.31
N PHE A 50 4.51 7.16 6.54
CA PHE A 50 5.20 6.62 5.39
C PHE A 50 6.70 6.78 5.61
N SER A 51 7.45 5.75 5.30
CA SER A 51 8.90 5.75 5.49
C SER A 51 9.58 4.99 4.37
N LYS A 52 10.91 4.99 4.40
CA LYS A 52 11.75 4.21 3.49
C LYS A 52 11.45 2.70 3.53
N GLU A 53 11.06 2.18 4.69
CA GLU A 53 10.77 0.76 4.89
C GLU A 53 9.28 0.56 5.09
N ILE A 54 8.67 -0.27 4.25
CA ILE A 54 7.24 -0.58 4.31
C ILE A 54 7.03 -2.09 4.21
N PHE A 55 5.81 -2.52 4.54
CA PHE A 55 5.37 -3.89 4.38
C PHE A 55 4.18 -3.95 3.43
N ILE A 56 4.14 -4.98 2.60
CA ILE A 56 2.98 -5.34 1.77
C ILE A 56 2.59 -6.79 2.06
N GLU A 57 1.38 -7.17 1.66
CA GLU A 57 0.97 -8.57 1.69
C GLU A 57 1.81 -9.39 0.71
N ALA A 58 2.17 -10.62 1.10
CA ALA A 58 2.94 -11.51 0.26
C ALA A 58 2.24 -11.81 -1.07
N GLU A 59 0.90 -11.91 -1.05
CA GLU A 59 0.10 -12.11 -2.25
C GLU A 59 0.06 -10.90 -3.20
N ASP A 60 0.50 -9.73 -2.75
CA ASP A 60 0.64 -8.53 -3.59
C ASP A 60 1.99 -8.49 -4.34
N PHE A 61 2.84 -9.51 -4.20
CA PHE A 61 4.08 -9.65 -4.97
C PHE A 61 4.18 -11.00 -5.69
N MET A 62 4.64 -10.97 -6.95
CA MET A 62 4.88 -12.19 -7.72
C MET A 62 6.05 -12.01 -8.69
N GLU A 63 7.07 -12.88 -8.60
CA GLU A 63 8.22 -12.82 -9.51
C GLU A 63 7.85 -13.16 -10.97
N ASN A 64 6.93 -14.11 -11.17
CA ASN A 64 6.50 -14.59 -12.48
C ASN A 64 4.99 -14.36 -12.68
N PRO A 65 4.55 -13.12 -12.91
CA PRO A 65 3.13 -12.78 -12.95
C PRO A 65 2.44 -13.29 -14.23
N PRO A 66 1.16 -13.69 -14.17
CA PRO A 66 0.36 -13.88 -15.37
C PRO A 66 0.09 -12.53 -16.07
N LYS A 67 -0.30 -12.55 -17.35
CA LYS A 67 -0.55 -11.32 -18.15
C LYS A 67 -1.56 -10.34 -17.54
N LYS A 68 -2.47 -10.82 -16.68
CA LYS A 68 -3.51 -10.02 -16.02
C LYS A 68 -3.23 -9.87 -14.52
N TYR A 69 -2.00 -9.53 -14.18
CA TYR A 69 -1.57 -9.25 -12.81
C TYR A 69 -1.40 -7.74 -12.64
N PHE A 70 -2.05 -7.17 -11.62
CA PHE A 70 -2.09 -5.72 -11.38
C PHE A 70 -1.46 -5.31 -10.05
N ARG A 71 -0.63 -6.20 -9.49
CA ARG A 71 0.10 -6.01 -8.22
C ARG A 71 1.60 -5.90 -8.51
N LEU A 72 2.43 -5.90 -7.48
CA LEU A 72 3.87 -5.68 -7.64
C LEU A 72 4.54 -6.91 -8.27
N ALA A 73 5.34 -6.67 -9.29
CA ALA A 73 6.15 -7.67 -9.97
C ALA A 73 7.46 -7.02 -10.42
N PRO A 74 8.53 -7.79 -10.71
CA PRO A 74 9.75 -7.25 -11.28
C PRO A 74 9.46 -6.37 -12.50
N GLN A 75 10.04 -5.17 -12.54
CA GLN A 75 9.82 -4.17 -13.60
C GLN A 75 8.38 -3.64 -13.74
N GLN A 76 7.49 -3.95 -12.80
CA GLN A 76 6.14 -3.38 -12.74
C GLN A 76 6.03 -2.30 -11.68
N MET A 77 5.07 -1.40 -11.90
CA MET A 77 4.73 -0.33 -10.98
C MET A 77 3.37 -0.60 -10.32
N VAL A 78 3.26 -0.27 -9.04
CA VAL A 78 1.99 -0.34 -8.30
C VAL A 78 1.79 0.93 -7.48
N ARG A 79 0.53 1.36 -7.32
CA ARG A 79 0.17 2.48 -6.45
C ARG A 79 -0.09 1.97 -5.03
N LEU A 80 0.62 2.52 -4.07
CA LEU A 80 0.32 2.33 -2.65
C LEU A 80 -0.91 3.17 -2.27
N LYS A 81 -1.81 2.60 -1.48
CA LYS A 81 -3.04 3.29 -1.09
C LYS A 81 -2.71 4.56 -0.28
N SER A 82 -3.19 5.70 -0.74
CA SER A 82 -2.95 7.03 -0.13
C SER A 82 -1.47 7.43 -0.08
N ALA A 83 -0.64 6.86 -0.95
CA ALA A 83 0.79 7.16 -1.04
C ALA A 83 1.27 7.14 -2.50
N TYR A 84 2.56 6.90 -2.70
CA TYR A 84 3.23 6.98 -4.00
C TYR A 84 3.02 5.75 -4.89
N ILE A 85 3.46 5.88 -6.14
CA ILE A 85 3.68 4.74 -7.04
C ILE A 85 5.11 4.26 -6.84
N ILE A 86 5.29 2.95 -6.63
CA ILE A 86 6.59 2.31 -6.49
C ILE A 86 6.85 1.38 -7.68
N GLN A 87 8.13 1.16 -8.00
CA GLN A 87 8.59 0.21 -9.02
C GLN A 87 9.49 -0.84 -8.37
N CYS A 88 9.30 -2.12 -8.71
CA CYS A 88 10.20 -3.18 -8.27
C CYS A 88 11.44 -3.25 -9.17
N ASN A 89 12.58 -2.78 -8.64
CA ASN A 89 13.86 -2.78 -9.35
C ASN A 89 14.67 -4.05 -9.10
N GLU A 90 14.63 -4.60 -7.88
CA GLU A 90 15.45 -5.72 -7.44
C GLU A 90 14.69 -6.60 -6.43
N VAL A 91 14.99 -7.90 -6.40
CA VAL A 91 14.43 -8.88 -5.46
C VAL A 91 15.59 -9.56 -4.75
N ILE A 92 15.63 -9.46 -3.42
CA ILE A 92 16.67 -10.05 -2.56
C ILE A 92 16.17 -11.39 -1.99
N LYS A 93 17.03 -12.42 -1.95
CA LYS A 93 16.72 -13.78 -1.48
C LYS A 93 17.66 -14.22 -0.37
#